data_AF-A0A8R7VEY8-F1
#
_entry.id   AF-A0A8R7VEY8-F1
#
_cell.length_a   1.000
_cell.length_b   1.000
_cell.length_c   1.000
_cell.angle_alpha   90.00
_cell.angle_beta   90.00
_cell.angle_gamma   90.00
#
_symmetry.space_group_name_H-M   'P 1'
#
loop_
_entity.id
_entity.type
_entity.pdbx_description
1 polymer ?
#
loop_
_entity_poly.entity_id
_entity_poly.type
_entity_poly.pdbx_seq_one_letter_code
_entity_poly.pdbx_strand_id
1 'polypeptide(L)'
;MFQELAPHDPYDKCGHHYVIFLDLKNQHFEVLDSMHSEADADLTTHSEFFIKNLKETWNHHYETSRVQISHFPIEYVATTKQGNRHDYGFHMLEYLAKWEGQRVP
;
A
#
# COMPACT_ATOMS: atom_id res chain seq x y z
N MET A 1 21.12 -4.61 2.86
CA MET A 1 21.04 -6.09 2.81
C MET A 1 19.89 -6.47 3.73
N PHE A 2 18.74 -6.84 3.18
CA PHE A 2 17.66 -7.40 3.99
C PHE A 2 18.15 -8.75 4.52
N GLN A 3 18.17 -8.90 5.83
CA GLN A 3 18.55 -10.15 6.48
C GLN A 3 17.36 -11.10 6.29
N GLU A 4 17.56 -12.23 5.61
CA GLU A 4 16.61 -13.35 5.68
C GLU A 4 16.48 -13.71 7.16
N LEU A 5 15.28 -13.52 7.71
CA LEU A 5 15.04 -13.69 9.14
C LEU A 5 15.14 -15.17 9.53
N ALA A 6 14.87 -16.09 8.59
CA ALA A 6 15.06 -17.52 8.73
C ALA A 6 15.34 -18.22 7.37
N PRO A 7 16.60 -18.21 6.87
CA PRO A 7 16.99 -18.76 5.55
C PRO A 7 16.78 -20.28 5.37
N HIS A 8 16.36 -20.98 6.42
CA HIS A 8 16.14 -22.43 6.44
C HIS A 8 14.71 -22.81 6.86
N ASP A 9 13.86 -21.84 7.18
CA ASP A 9 12.45 -22.11 7.44
C ASP A 9 11.68 -22.05 6.11
N PRO A 10 11.14 -23.18 5.62
CA PRO A 10 10.36 -23.20 4.37
C PRO A 10 9.05 -22.41 4.49
N TYR A 11 8.68 -21.98 5.69
CA TYR A 11 7.57 -21.09 5.99
C TYR A 11 8.02 -19.65 6.27
N ASP A 12 9.33 -19.33 6.18
CA ASP A 12 9.81 -17.95 6.25
C ASP A 12 9.31 -17.20 5.02
N LYS A 13 8.15 -16.57 5.19
CA LYS A 13 7.63 -15.60 4.24
C LYS A 13 8.52 -14.38 4.37
N CYS A 14 9.63 -14.38 3.62
CA CYS A 14 10.48 -13.22 3.44
C CYS A 14 9.58 -11.98 3.27
N GLY A 15 9.75 -10.98 4.15
CA GLY A 15 8.77 -9.90 4.31
C GLY A 15 8.40 -9.23 2.99
N HIS A 16 7.09 -9.12 2.74
CA HIS A 16 6.57 -8.49 1.52
C HIS A 16 6.46 -6.98 1.70
N HIS A 17 6.90 -6.22 0.70
CA HIS A 17 6.79 -4.76 0.71
C HIS A 17 5.70 -4.32 -0.26
N TYR A 18 4.76 -3.54 0.24
CA TYR A 18 3.75 -2.84 -0.52
C TYR A 18 3.49 -1.48 0.15
N VAL A 19 2.82 -0.56 -0.53
CA VAL A 19 2.62 0.81 -0.04
C VAL A 19 1.16 1.20 -0.07
N ILE A 20 0.76 1.99 0.93
CA ILE A 20 -0.53 2.68 0.99
C ILE A 20 -0.25 4.17 1.07
N PHE A 21 -0.73 4.92 0.09
CA PHE A 21 -0.72 6.38 0.10
C PHE A 21 -2.06 6.90 0.60
N LEU A 22 -2.02 7.89 1.49
CA LEU A 22 -3.16 8.76 1.77
C LEU A 22 -2.94 10.06 1.00
N ASP A 23 -3.59 10.21 -0.15
CA ASP A 23 -3.54 11.43 -0.93
C ASP A 23 -4.64 12.39 -0.50
N LEU A 24 -4.29 13.33 0.39
CA LEU A 24 -5.21 14.34 0.88
C LEU A 24 -5.65 15.34 -0.21
N LYS A 25 -4.82 15.58 -1.23
CA LYS A 25 -5.10 16.53 -2.30
C LYS A 25 -6.13 15.98 -3.26
N ASN A 26 -5.95 14.71 -3.66
CA ASN A 26 -6.86 14.02 -4.59
C ASN A 26 -7.91 13.16 -3.88
N GLN A 27 -7.97 13.22 -2.56
CA GLN A 27 -9.01 12.65 -1.72
C GLN A 27 -9.23 11.14 -1.87
N HIS A 28 -8.15 10.36 -1.94
CA HIS A 28 -8.24 8.90 -2.03
C HIS A 28 -7.06 8.23 -1.33
N PHE A 29 -7.16 6.91 -1.20
CA PHE A 29 -6.03 6.06 -0.87
C PHE A 29 -5.55 5.34 -2.12
N GLU A 30 -4.24 5.26 -2.32
CA GLU A 30 -3.66 4.37 -3.33
C GLU A 30 -2.99 3.18 -2.64
N VAL A 31 -3.28 1.97 -3.08
CA VAL A 31 -2.58 0.76 -2.67
C VAL A 31 -1.76 0.27 -3.85
N LEU A 32 -0.46 0.14 -3.65
CA LEU A 32 0.43 -0.43 -4.67
C LEU A 32 1.19 -1.62 -4.10
N ASP A 33 1.13 -2.70 -4.87
CA ASP A 33 1.85 -3.94 -4.63
C ASP A 33 2.48 -4.36 -5.97
N SER A 34 3.80 -4.60 -5.99
CA SER A 34 4.51 -4.99 -7.21
C SER A 34 4.24 -6.45 -7.62
N MET A 35 3.64 -7.26 -6.76
CA MET A 35 3.33 -8.67 -7.01
C MET A 35 1.84 -8.96 -7.15
N HIS A 36 1.05 -8.31 -6.30
CA HIS A 36 -0.38 -8.54 -6.19
C HIS A 36 -1.16 -7.41 -6.86
N SER A 37 -2.42 -7.69 -7.16
CA SER A 37 -3.35 -6.74 -7.77
C SER A 37 -4.62 -6.70 -6.93
N GLU A 38 -5.58 -5.87 -7.30
CA GLU A 38 -6.91 -5.84 -6.66
C GLU A 38 -7.60 -7.22 -6.60
N ALA A 39 -7.29 -8.14 -7.51
CA ALA A 39 -7.83 -9.50 -7.47
C ALA A 39 -7.27 -10.38 -6.32
N ASP A 40 -6.25 -9.91 -5.59
CA ASP A 40 -5.63 -10.64 -4.49
C ASP A 40 -6.37 -10.40 -3.17
N ALA A 41 -6.97 -11.47 -2.62
CA ALA A 41 -7.79 -11.39 -1.42
C ALA A 41 -6.97 -11.06 -0.16
N ASP A 42 -5.72 -11.50 -0.09
CA ASP A 42 -4.86 -11.24 1.08
C ASP A 42 -4.44 -9.77 1.09
N LEU A 43 -4.06 -9.22 -0.07
CA LEU A 43 -3.77 -7.79 -0.22
C LEU A 43 -4.99 -6.95 0.16
N THR A 44 -6.12 -7.17 -0.51
CA THR A 44 -7.33 -6.36 -0.35
C THR A 44 -7.87 -6.39 1.07
N THR A 45 -8.01 -7.58 1.66
CA THR A 45 -8.50 -7.73 3.04
C THR A 45 -7.58 -7.02 4.03
N HIS A 46 -6.26 -7.16 3.88
CA HIS A 46 -5.31 -6.52 4.77
C HIS A 46 -5.28 -5.00 4.61
N SER A 47 -5.23 -4.48 3.37
CA SER A 47 -5.20 -3.05 3.11
C SER A 47 -6.51 -2.36 3.53
N GLU A 48 -7.66 -2.97 3.28
CA GLU A 48 -8.95 -2.42 3.70
C GLU A 48 -9.07 -2.36 5.22
N PHE A 49 -8.64 -3.41 5.92
CA PHE A 49 -8.62 -3.41 7.39
C PHE A 49 -7.69 -2.33 7.93
N PHE A 50 -6.49 -2.20 7.37
CA PHE A 50 -5.53 -1.17 7.77
C PHE A 50 -6.08 0.26 7.53
N ILE A 51 -6.62 0.51 6.33
CA ILE A 51 -7.18 1.83 5.95
C ILE A 51 -8.41 2.15 6.80
N LYS A 52 -9.26 1.17 7.12
CA LYS A 52 -10.38 1.36 8.04
C LYS A 52 -9.89 1.85 9.41
N ASN A 53 -8.91 1.19 10.00
CA ASN A 53 -8.34 1.62 11.29
C ASN A 53 -7.68 3.00 11.21
N LEU A 54 -7.02 3.32 10.10
CA LEU A 54 -6.47 4.65 9.86
C LEU A 54 -7.57 5.72 9.78
N LYS A 55 -8.70 5.44 9.10
CA LYS A 55 -9.87 6.33 9.05
C LYS A 55 -10.47 6.56 10.44
N GLU A 56 -10.61 5.51 11.24
CA GLU A 56 -11.12 5.59 12.61
C GLU A 56 -10.19 6.41 13.51
N THR A 57 -8.88 6.15 13.43
CA THR A 57 -7.85 6.89 14.16
C THR A 57 -7.82 8.37 13.77
N TRP A 58 -7.94 8.66 12.48
CA TRP A 58 -8.03 10.03 11.98
C TRP A 58 -9.26 10.75 12.51
N ASN A 59 -10.42 10.10 12.46
CA ASN A 59 -11.65 10.68 13.00
C ASN A 59 -11.53 10.96 14.51
N HIS A 60 -10.85 10.09 15.27
CA HIS A 60 -10.65 10.29 16.70
C HIS A 60 -9.73 11.47 17.02
N HIS A 61 -8.62 11.62 16.30
CA HIS A 61 -7.61 12.65 16.60
C HIS A 61 -7.80 13.97 15.84
N TYR A 62 -8.51 13.94 14.71
CA TYR A 62 -8.69 15.06 13.80
C TYR A 62 -10.18 15.29 13.48
N GLU A 63 -11.09 15.04 14.43
CA GLU A 63 -12.53 15.22 14.26
C GLU A 63 -12.92 16.63 13.76
N THR A 64 -12.17 17.65 14.17
CA THR A 64 -12.40 19.06 13.79
C THR A 64 -11.61 19.50 12.55
N SER A 65 -10.85 18.59 11.92
CA SER A 65 -10.13 18.89 10.69
C SER A 65 -11.09 19.26 9.57
N ARG A 66 -10.68 20.23 8.75
CA ARG A 66 -11.39 20.60 7.52
C ARG A 66 -11.35 19.48 6.47
N VAL A 67 -10.37 18.59 6.56
CA VAL A 67 -10.22 17.43 5.68
C VAL A 67 -10.52 16.17 6.48
N GLN A 68 -11.59 15.50 6.09
CA GLN A 68 -12.02 14.22 6.64
C GLN A 68 -11.76 13.12 5.61
N ILE A 69 -11.20 11.99 6.06
CA ILE A 69 -10.76 10.91 5.17
C ILE A 69 -11.72 9.71 5.16
N SER A 70 -12.79 9.75 5.95
CA SER A 70 -13.75 8.64 6.09
C SER A 70 -14.36 8.20 4.75
N HIS A 71 -14.64 9.18 3.88
CA HIS A 71 -15.27 8.98 2.57
C HIS A 71 -14.27 8.73 1.43
N PHE A 72 -12.95 8.78 1.68
CA PHE A 72 -11.96 8.59 0.62
C PHE A 72 -12.03 7.14 0.10
N PRO A 73 -12.12 6.92 -1.22
CA PRO A 73 -12.08 5.58 -1.80
C PRO A 73 -10.67 4.98 -1.71
N ILE A 74 -10.57 3.68 -1.98
CA ILE A 74 -9.31 2.95 -2.12
C ILE A 74 -9.14 2.62 -3.59
N GLU A 75 -8.02 3.02 -4.17
CA GLU A 75 -7.65 2.73 -5.55
C GLU A 75 -6.45 1.77 -5.52
N TYR A 76 -6.55 0.64 -6.21
CA TYR A 76 -5.45 -0.31 -6.37
C TYR A 76 -4.69 0.00 -7.66
N VAL A 77 -3.43 0.40 -7.53
CA VAL A 77 -2.64 0.85 -8.67
C VAL A 77 -2.18 -0.35 -9.48
N ALA A 78 -2.56 -0.38 -10.76
CA ALA A 78 -2.05 -1.36 -11.70
C ALA A 78 -0.58 -1.03 -12.02
N THR A 79 0.33 -1.94 -11.66
CA THR A 79 1.76 -1.84 -11.93
C THR A 79 2.24 -3.02 -12.76
N THR A 80 3.39 -2.87 -13.42
CA THR A 80 4.06 -4.01 -14.06
C THR A 80 4.44 -5.00 -12.97
N LYS A 81 3.83 -6.18 -13.00
CA LYS A 81 4.11 -7.24 -12.04
C LYS A 81 5.58 -7.61 -12.10
N GLN A 82 6.27 -7.55 -10.97
CA GLN A 82 7.67 -7.93 -10.91
C GLN A 82 7.83 -9.42 -11.23
N GLY A 83 8.91 -9.76 -11.95
CA GLY A 83 9.16 -11.13 -12.38
C GLY A 83 9.81 -12.03 -11.34
N ASN A 84 10.39 -11.45 -10.28
CA ASN A 84 11.08 -12.17 -9.21
C ASN A 84 10.35 -12.03 -7.87
N ARG A 85 10.85 -12.69 -6.82
CA ARG A 85 10.23 -12.75 -5.48
C ARG A 85 11.07 -12.12 -4.36
N HIS A 86 11.97 -11.20 -4.70
CA HIS A 86 12.88 -10.58 -3.71
C HIS A 86 13.03 -9.07 -3.86
N ASP A 87 12.63 -8.48 -4.99
CA ASP A 87 12.82 -7.04 -5.25
C ASP A 87 11.60 -6.17 -4.87
N TYR A 88 10.72 -6.66 -3.98
CA TYR A 88 9.50 -5.94 -3.56
C TYR A 88 9.81 -4.51 -3.11
N GLY A 89 10.83 -4.36 -2.24
CA GLY A 89 11.24 -3.05 -1.73
C GLY A 89 11.84 -2.14 -2.80
N PHE A 90 12.56 -2.69 -3.78
CA PHE A 90 13.11 -1.89 -4.89
C PHE A 90 11.99 -1.33 -5.77
N HIS A 91 11.04 -2.18 -6.18
CA HIS A 91 9.91 -1.75 -7.00
C HIS A 91 9.01 -0.73 -6.27
N MET A 92 8.78 -0.93 -4.96
CA MET A 92 8.06 0.03 -4.13
C MET A 92 8.77 1.39 -4.10
N LEU A 93 10.09 1.42 -3.90
CA LEU A 93 10.87 2.67 -3.89
C LEU A 93 10.93 3.32 -5.28
N GLU A 94 11.03 2.54 -6.34
CA GLU A 94 11.00 3.05 -7.71
C GLU A 94 9.67 3.72 -8.02
N TYR A 95 8.55 3.12 -7.60
CA TYR A 95 7.23 3.75 -7.73
C TYR A 95 7.18 5.04 -6.92
N LEU A 96 7.60 5.02 -5.66
CA LEU A 96 7.59 6.20 -4.80
C LEU A 96 8.42 7.35 -5.39
N ALA A 97 9.54 7.05 -6.04
CA ALA A 97 10.37 8.05 -6.70
C ALA A 97 9.70 8.68 -7.94
N LYS A 98 8.75 7.99 -8.57
CA LYS A 98 7.97 8.43 -9.74
C LYS A 98 6.60 8.97 -9.37
N TRP A 99 6.13 8.73 -8.14
CA TRP A 99 4.79 9.11 -7.71
C TRP A 99 4.68 10.63 -7.57
N GLU A 100 3.83 11.24 -8.38
CA GLU A 100 3.61 12.69 -8.38
C GLU A 100 2.32 13.12 -7.65
N GLY A 101 1.57 12.16 -7.08
CA GLY A 101 0.21 12.43 -6.58
C GLY A 101 -0.67 13.01 -7.68
N GLN A 102 -0.53 12.49 -8.89
CA GLN A 102 -1.28 12.89 -10.07
C GLN A 102 -1.86 11.64 -10.72
N ARG A 103 -3.14 11.72 -11.10
CA ARG A 103 -3.73 10.72 -11.99
C ARG A 103 -3.09 10.84 -13.36
N VAL A 104 -2.23 9.90 -13.72
CA VAL A 104 -1.75 9.75 -15.09
C VAL A 104 -2.83 8.98 -15.87
N PRO A 105 -3.41 9.53 -16.95
CA PRO A 105 -4.42 8.86 -17.77
C PRO A 105 -3.96 7.53 -18.37
#